data_AF-A0A444Y2J5-F1
#
_entry.id   AF-A0A444Y2J5-F1
#
_cell.length_a   1.000
_cell.length_b   1.000
_cell.length_c   1.000
_cell.angle_alpha   90.00
_cell.angle_beta   90.00
_cell.angle_gamma   90.00
#
_symmetry.space_group_name_H-M   'P 1'
#
loop_
_entity.id
_entity.type
_entity.pdbx_description
1 polymer ?
#
loop_
_entity_poly.entity_id
_entity_poly.type
_entity_poly.pdbx_seq_one_letter_code
_entity_poly.pdbx_strand_id
1 'polypeptide(L)'
;MNKETGILIRGMLRVLDETEDSKVDDILRRSFLKIRVGINITKGLPTDFSLEREELPPLWIFFKYERLPDSYYFNCGIIGHVKKICKNSTSMAYWDATKKYSP
;
A
#
# COMPACT_ATOMS: atom_id res chain seq x y z
N MET A 1 6.25 15.28 0.13
CA MET A 1 6.52 13.98 0.80
C MET A 1 8.02 13.72 0.70
N ASN A 2 8.68 13.41 1.81
CA ASN A 2 10.14 13.30 1.87
C ASN A 2 10.63 11.85 1.67
N LYS A 3 11.94 11.67 1.44
CA LYS A 3 12.57 10.36 1.20
C LYS A 3 12.44 9.40 2.39
N GLU A 4 12.49 9.94 3.60
CA GLU A 4 12.32 9.18 4.86
C GLU A 4 10.96 8.49 4.93
N THR A 5 9.88 9.17 4.51
CA THR A 5 8.55 8.56 4.39
C THR A 5 8.58 7.34 3.46
N GLY A 6 9.32 7.43 2.34
CA GLY A 6 9.49 6.30 1.43
C GLY A 6 10.22 5.12 2.05
N ILE A 7 11.21 5.38 2.91
CA ILE A 7 11.96 4.35 3.64
C ILE A 7 11.06 3.64 4.67
N LEU A 8 10.18 4.38 5.36
CA LEU A 8 9.21 3.80 6.30
C LEU A 8 8.21 2.89 5.58
N ILE A 9 7.64 3.36 4.47
CA ILE A 9 6.70 2.57 3.64
C ILE A 9 7.38 1.29 3.13
N ARG A 10 8.65 1.39 2.70
CA ARG A 10 9.48 0.24 2.32
C ARG A 10 9.59 -0.79 3.44
N GLY A 11 9.91 -0.34 4.66
CA GLY A 11 10.04 -1.22 5.83
C GLY A 11 8.74 -1.96 6.13
N MET A 12 7.60 -1.26 6.04
CA MET A 12 6.27 -1.81 6.31
C MET A 12 5.83 -2.85 5.28
N LEU A 13 6.12 -2.62 4.00
CA LEU A 13 5.83 -3.60 2.94
C LEU A 13 6.81 -4.78 2.95
N ARG A 14 7.86 -4.75 3.80
CA ARG A 14 8.94 -5.75 3.96
C ARG A 14 9.65 -6.08 2.64
N VAL A 15 9.92 -5.08 1.81
CA VAL A 15 10.45 -5.32 0.47
C VAL A 15 11.69 -4.46 0.12
N LEU A 16 12.56 -4.98 -0.73
CA LEU A 16 13.73 -4.30 -1.31
C LEU A 16 13.31 -3.50 -2.55
N ASP A 17 13.66 -2.21 -2.63
CA ASP A 17 13.44 -1.42 -3.85
C ASP A 17 14.23 -0.09 -3.98
N GLU A 18 14.27 0.44 -5.22
CA GLU A 18 14.73 1.73 -5.75
C GLU A 18 13.72 2.89 -5.58
N THR A 19 14.03 3.88 -4.74
CA THR A 19 13.23 5.11 -4.63
C THR A 19 13.68 6.15 -5.67
N GLU A 20 12.76 6.67 -6.50
CA GLU A 20 13.02 7.86 -7.31
C GLU A 20 12.89 9.12 -6.41
N ASP A 21 13.94 9.93 -6.32
CA ASP A 21 13.89 11.18 -5.56
C ASP A 21 12.93 12.18 -6.21
N SER A 22 12.02 12.73 -5.40
CA SER A 22 11.03 13.73 -5.85
C SER A 22 11.64 15.12 -6.10
N LYS A 23 12.88 15.33 -5.65
CA LYS A 23 13.70 16.52 -5.85
C LYS A 23 14.90 16.18 -6.72
N VAL A 24 15.12 16.99 -7.76
CA VAL A 24 16.35 16.97 -8.56
C VAL A 24 16.89 18.41 -8.51
N ASP A 25 18.13 18.60 -8.09
CA ASP A 25 18.76 19.92 -7.90
C ASP A 25 17.96 20.86 -7.00
N ASP A 26 17.39 20.31 -5.92
CA ASP A 26 16.52 20.98 -4.94
C ASP A 26 15.19 21.55 -5.49
N ILE A 27 14.92 21.32 -6.77
CA ILE A 27 13.65 21.64 -7.42
C ILE A 27 12.68 20.46 -7.25
N LEU A 28 11.50 20.73 -6.68
CA LEU A 28 10.43 19.75 -6.57
C LEU A 28 9.88 19.43 -7.97
N ARG A 29 10.30 18.30 -8.56
CA ARG A 29 9.82 17.91 -9.91
C ARG A 29 8.42 17.30 -9.90
N ARG A 30 7.99 16.71 -8.78
CA ARG A 30 6.66 16.09 -8.60
C ARG A 30 6.18 16.25 -7.16
N SER A 31 4.86 16.40 -6.98
CA SER A 31 4.21 16.49 -5.67
C SER A 31 4.09 15.14 -4.94
N PHE A 32 4.48 14.04 -5.58
CA PHE A 32 4.37 12.68 -5.06
C PHE A 32 5.71 11.92 -5.19
N LEU A 33 5.89 10.90 -4.35
CA LEU A 33 7.03 10.00 -4.39
C LEU A 33 6.70 8.77 -5.23
N LYS A 34 7.61 8.34 -6.10
CA LYS A 34 7.53 7.05 -6.76
C LYS A 34 8.50 6.10 -6.11
N ILE A 35 7.97 4.97 -5.66
CA ILE A 35 8.72 3.88 -5.07
C ILE A 35 8.24 2.65 -5.84
N ARG A 36 9.15 1.82 -6.33
CA ARG A 36 8.77 0.47 -6.70
C ARG A 36 8.75 -0.35 -5.38
N VAL A 37 8.07 -1.47 -5.38
CA VAL A 37 8.11 -2.41 -4.27
C VAL A 37 7.81 -3.75 -4.88
N GLY A 38 8.56 -4.79 -4.52
CA GLY A 38 8.01 -6.13 -4.66
C GLY A 38 6.84 -6.31 -3.68
N ILE A 39 5.92 -7.21 -3.99
CA ILE A 39 4.78 -7.52 -3.14
C ILE A 39 4.65 -9.04 -3.12
N ASN A 40 4.35 -9.61 -1.95
CA ASN A 40 4.12 -11.05 -1.87
C ASN A 40 2.72 -11.38 -2.41
N ILE A 41 2.66 -11.77 -3.68
CA ILE A 41 1.41 -12.09 -4.40
C ILE A 41 0.72 -13.38 -3.92
N THR A 42 1.39 -14.19 -3.09
CA THR A 42 0.76 -15.38 -2.46
C THR A 42 -0.17 -15.00 -1.31
N LYS A 43 -0.07 -13.75 -0.84
CA LYS A 43 -0.93 -13.16 0.19
C LYS A 43 -1.87 -12.14 -0.44
N GLY A 44 -2.92 -11.81 0.30
CA GLY A 44 -3.81 -10.72 -0.10
C GLY A 44 -3.04 -9.41 -0.21
N LEU A 45 -3.31 -8.63 -1.24
CA LEU A 45 -2.76 -7.29 -1.39
C LEU A 45 -3.19 -6.43 -0.18
N PRO A 46 -2.26 -5.69 0.46
CA PRO A 46 -2.59 -4.86 1.61
C PRO A 46 -3.57 -3.74 1.21
N THR A 47 -4.62 -3.50 1.99
CA THR A 47 -5.61 -2.44 1.68
C THR A 47 -5.29 -1.12 2.36
N ASP A 48 -4.62 -1.18 3.50
CA ASP A 48 -4.25 -0.04 4.32
C ASP A 48 -3.06 -0.38 5.22
N PHE A 49 -2.49 0.65 5.81
CA PHE A 49 -1.55 0.52 6.92
C PHE A 49 -1.52 1.80 7.77
N SER A 50 -1.10 1.64 9.02
CA SER A 50 -0.83 2.76 9.93
C SER A 50 0.65 3.14 9.84
N LEU A 51 0.91 4.41 9.52
CA LEU A 51 2.24 5.01 9.52
C LEU A 51 2.45 5.75 10.84
N GLU A 52 3.28 5.19 11.70
CA GLU A 52 3.76 5.87 12.91
C GLU A 52 4.63 7.08 12.53
N ARG A 53 4.42 8.20 13.23
CA ARG A 53 5.15 9.44 13.02
C ARG A 53 5.60 9.96 14.37
N GLU A 54 6.86 10.37 14.44
CA GLU A 54 7.41 10.97 15.65
C GLU A 54 6.64 12.25 16.00
N GLU A 55 6.20 12.35 17.25
CA GLU A 55 5.43 13.48 17.79
C GLU A 55 4.10 13.82 17.07
N LEU A 56 3.61 12.95 16.19
CA LEU A 56 2.36 13.15 15.45
C LEU A 56 1.45 11.92 15.58
N PRO A 57 0.12 12.10 15.55
CA PRO A 57 -0.80 10.96 15.50
C PRO A 57 -0.49 10.04 14.32
N PRO A 58 -0.71 8.72 14.46
CA PRO A 58 -0.52 7.77 13.37
C PRO A 58 -1.33 8.18 12.14
N LEU A 59 -0.72 8.05 10.96
CA LEU A 59 -1.36 8.33 9.69
C LEU A 59 -1.84 7.03 9.07
N TRP A 60 -3.15 6.87 8.93
CA TRP A 60 -3.70 5.79 8.13
C TRP A 60 -3.54 6.07 6.64
N ILE A 61 -2.87 5.16 5.94
CA ILE A 61 -2.64 5.23 4.50
C ILE A 61 -3.44 4.11 3.85
N PHE A 62 -4.22 4.45 2.84
CA PHE A 62 -5.05 3.52 2.07
C PHE A 62 -4.41 3.27 0.72
N PHE A 63 -4.39 2.00 0.30
CA PHE A 63 -3.90 1.62 -1.01
C PHE A 63 -5.03 1.59 -2.03
N LYS A 64 -4.84 2.35 -3.11
CA LYS A 64 -5.62 2.22 -4.33
C LYS A 64 -4.77 1.52 -5.38
N TYR A 65 -5.20 0.34 -5.78
CA TYR A 65 -4.54 -0.42 -6.83
C TYR A 65 -5.09 -0.04 -8.20
N GLU A 66 -4.19 0.22 -9.13
CA GLU A 66 -4.52 0.43 -10.54
C GLU A 66 -4.00 -0.75 -11.37
N ARG A 67 -4.69 -1.08 -12.46
CA ARG A 67 -4.28 -2.13 -13.42
C ARG A 67 -4.10 -3.53 -12.80
N LEU A 68 -5.01 -3.92 -11.90
CA LEU A 68 -5.04 -5.29 -11.37
C LEU A 68 -5.31 -6.29 -12.51
N PRO A 69 -4.66 -7.48 -12.50
CA PRO A 69 -4.91 -8.50 -13.50
C PRO A 69 -6.31 -9.11 -13.34
N ASP A 70 -6.87 -9.66 -14.42
CA ASP A 70 -8.19 -10.32 -14.41
C ASP A 70 -8.25 -11.51 -13.43
N SER A 71 -7.10 -12.07 -13.10
CA SER A 71 -6.95 -13.17 -12.14
C SER A 71 -7.02 -12.72 -10.67
N TYR A 72 -7.19 -11.42 -10.41
CA TYR A 72 -7.37 -10.88 -9.07
C TYR A 72 -8.77 -11.15 -8.54
N TYR A 73 -8.87 -11.73 -7.33
CA TYR A 73 -10.15 -11.93 -6.67
C TYR A 73 -10.36 -11.02 -5.46
N PHE A 74 -11.29 -10.08 -5.62
CA PHE A 74 -11.61 -9.04 -4.63
C PHE A 74 -11.99 -9.55 -3.25
N ASN A 75 -12.46 -10.79 -3.11
CA ASN A 75 -12.85 -11.29 -1.79
C ASN A 75 -11.63 -11.54 -0.90
N CYS A 76 -10.61 -12.21 -1.44
CA CYS A 76 -9.42 -12.61 -0.70
C CYS A 76 -8.19 -11.73 -0.96
N GLY A 77 -8.24 -10.87 -2.00
CA GLY A 77 -7.15 -9.98 -2.39
C GLY A 77 -5.94 -10.67 -3.00
N ILE A 78 -6.00 -11.97 -3.31
CA ILE A 78 -4.88 -12.76 -3.84
C ILE A 78 -4.95 -12.77 -5.38
N ILE A 79 -3.80 -12.52 -6.02
CA ILE A 79 -3.67 -12.60 -7.48
C ILE A 79 -3.60 -14.08 -7.91
N GLY A 80 -4.36 -14.47 -8.94
CA GLY A 80 -4.39 -15.85 -9.44
C GLY A 80 -5.41 -16.74 -8.74
N HIS A 81 -6.08 -16.26 -7.70
CA HIS A 81 -7.02 -17.05 -6.93
C HIS A 81 -8.43 -16.93 -7.49
N VAL A 82 -9.01 -18.01 -8.01
CA VAL A 82 -10.36 -17.98 -8.57
C VAL A 82 -11.43 -18.18 -7.50
N LYS A 83 -12.58 -17.48 -7.65
CA LYS A 83 -13.77 -17.62 -6.78
C LYS A 83 -14.15 -19.09 -6.51
N LYS A 84 -14.02 -19.92 -7.56
CA LYS A 84 -14.08 -21.40 -7.60
C LYS A 84 -13.61 -22.10 -6.32
N ILE A 85 -12.39 -21.72 -5.93
CA ILE A 85 -11.54 -22.43 -4.97
C ILE A 85 -11.26 -21.57 -3.75
N CYS A 86 -11.90 -20.40 -3.64
CA CYS A 86 -11.65 -19.49 -2.55
C CYS A 86 -12.40 -19.91 -1.30
N LYS A 87 -11.63 -20.39 -0.31
CA LYS A 87 -12.10 -20.70 1.05
C LYS A 87 -11.76 -19.62 2.07
N ASN A 88 -11.06 -18.57 1.65
CA ASN A 88 -10.66 -17.48 2.53
C ASN A 88 -11.88 -16.62 2.88
N SER A 89 -11.95 -16.18 4.13
CA SER A 89 -12.87 -15.12 4.53
C SER A 89 -12.61 -13.85 3.73
N THR A 90 -13.63 -13.00 3.59
CA THR A 90 -13.48 -11.68 2.99
C THR A 90 -12.39 -10.90 3.73
N SER A 91 -11.29 -10.63 3.04
CA SER A 91 -10.11 -9.94 3.60
C SER A 91 -10.05 -8.48 3.17
N MET A 92 -10.61 -8.14 2.01
CA MET A 92 -10.64 -6.75 1.55
C MET A 92 -11.65 -5.94 2.36
N ALA A 93 -11.14 -5.01 3.18
CA ALA A 93 -11.97 -3.95 3.72
C ALA A 93 -12.45 -3.05 2.58
N TYR A 94 -13.77 -2.86 2.45
CA TYR A 94 -14.29 -1.77 1.64
C TYR A 94 -13.83 -0.44 2.26
N TRP A 95 -13.25 0.44 1.44
CA TRP A 95 -12.86 1.76 1.89
C TRP A 95 -14.11 2.52 2.34
N ASP A 96 -14.17 2.82 3.63
CA ASP A 96 -15.27 3.54 4.24
C ASP A 96 -14.72 4.85 4.81
N ALA A 97 -15.00 5.95 4.11
CA ALA A 97 -14.61 7.29 4.53
C ALA A 97 -15.22 7.71 5.87
N THR A 98 -16.23 6.98 6.37
CA THR A 98 -16.89 7.24 7.66
C THR A 98 -16.29 6.43 8.81
N LYS A 99 -15.44 5.44 8.53
CA LYS A 99 -14.74 4.69 9.59
C LYS A 99 -13.80 5.61 10.35
N LYS A 100 -14.05 5.73 11.64
CA LYS A 100 -13.10 6.35 12.57
C LYS A 100 -12.02 5.31 12.88
N TYR A 101 -10.82 5.53 12.35
CA TYR A 101 -9.66 4.77 12.74
C TYR A 101 -9.19 5.28 14.10
N SER A 102 -9.14 4.40 15.10
CA SER A 102 -8.68 4.77 16.44
C SER A 102 -7.21 5.22 16.39
N PRO A 103 -6.82 6.20 17.24
CA PRO A 103 -5.42 6.60 17.42
C PRO A 103 -4.54 5.44 17.87
#